data_AF-A0A519UIA7-F1
#
_entry.id   AF-A0A519UIA7-F1
#
_cell.length_a   1.000
_cell.length_b   1.000
_cell.length_c   1.000
_cell.angle_alpha   90.00
_cell.angle_beta   90.00
_cell.angle_gamma   90.00
#
_symmetry.space_group_name_H-M   'P 1'
#
loop_
_entity.id
_entity.type
_entity.pdbx_description
1 polymer ?
#
loop_
_entity_poly.entity_id
_entity_poly.type
_entity_poly.pdbx_seq_one_letter_code
_entity_poly.pdbx_strand_id
1 'polypeptide(L)'
;LAADGVDSVSLKKVMKALEGKGAFVEVIASKQGSIIAENDEQITVQQSFLTAASVLYDAVYVPGGTNSVATLEAEPDAVHFLNEAFKHCKAIAADTAAIQVLEATYFFKKLPPDYSTESVMSEGIVVGNNAGKLAELFISAIAMHRFWEREKPRKVPA
;
A
#
# COMPACT_ATOMS: atom_id res chain seq x y z
N LEU A 1 -0.85 -5.07 0.32
CA LEU A 1 0.24 -6.05 0.07
C LEU A 1 0.70 -6.54 1.43
N ALA A 2 0.77 -7.84 1.66
CA ALA A 2 1.12 -8.41 2.95
C ALA A 2 1.95 -9.69 2.78
N ALA A 3 2.70 -10.06 3.81
CA ALA A 3 3.40 -11.33 3.94
C ALA A 3 3.29 -11.86 5.39
N ASP A 4 3.91 -13.00 5.68
CA ASP A 4 3.93 -13.55 7.03
C ASP A 4 4.54 -12.56 8.04
N GLY A 5 3.92 -12.44 9.22
CA GLY A 5 4.25 -11.49 10.27
C GLY A 5 3.74 -10.07 10.00
N VAL A 6 2.67 -9.91 9.23
CA VAL A 6 1.95 -8.63 9.05
C VAL A 6 1.24 -8.20 10.33
N ASP A 7 1.16 -6.89 10.56
CA ASP A 7 0.29 -6.30 11.60
C ASP A 7 -1.19 -6.45 11.18
N SER A 8 -1.85 -7.46 11.76
CA SER A 8 -3.26 -7.77 11.49
C SER A 8 -4.22 -6.69 12.01
N VAL A 9 -3.84 -5.96 13.07
CA VAL A 9 -4.68 -4.92 13.67
C VAL A 9 -4.78 -3.73 12.74
N SER A 10 -3.63 -3.25 12.24
CA SER A 10 -3.58 -2.15 11.27
C SER A 10 -4.25 -2.55 9.96
N LEU A 11 -3.89 -3.73 9.41
CA LEU A 11 -4.48 -4.26 8.18
C LEU A 11 -6.01 -4.28 8.24
N LYS A 12 -6.59 -4.94 9.25
CA LYS A 12 -8.05 -5.06 9.36
C LYS A 12 -8.73 -3.75 9.63
N LYS A 13 -8.09 -2.82 10.34
CA LYS A 13 -8.67 -1.51 10.62
C LYS A 13 -8.81 -0.69 9.34
N VAL A 14 -7.78 -0.68 8.49
CA VAL A 14 -7.84 0.00 7.18
C VAL A 14 -8.80 -0.72 6.24
N MET A 15 -8.78 -2.06 6.17
CA MET A 15 -9.73 -2.85 5.38
C MET A 15 -11.18 -2.51 5.73
N LYS A 16 -11.57 -2.58 7.02
CA LYS A 16 -12.93 -2.28 7.47
C LYS A 16 -13.35 -0.84 7.17
N ALA A 17 -12.43 0.12 7.26
CA ALA A 17 -12.72 1.51 6.94
C ALA A 17 -13.02 1.71 5.44
N LEU A 18 -12.25 1.05 4.57
CA LEU A 18 -12.45 1.06 3.11
C LEU A 18 -13.76 0.35 2.72
N GLU A 19 -13.98 -0.85 3.24
CA GLU A 19 -15.21 -1.63 3.02
C GLU A 19 -16.45 -0.88 3.52
N GLY A 20 -16.34 -0.17 4.65
CA GLY A 20 -17.39 0.71 5.16
C GLY A 20 -17.75 1.89 4.25
N LYS A 21 -16.93 2.18 3.23
CA LYS A 21 -17.21 3.15 2.15
C LYS A 21 -17.56 2.47 0.82
N GLY A 22 -17.74 1.15 0.81
CA GLY A 22 -18.13 0.37 -0.37
C GLY A 22 -16.96 -0.08 -1.25
N ALA A 23 -15.70 0.05 -0.78
CA ALA A 23 -14.56 -0.49 -1.50
C ALA A 23 -14.49 -2.02 -1.36
N PHE A 24 -14.03 -2.70 -2.41
CA PHE A 24 -13.67 -4.12 -2.36
C PHE A 24 -12.17 -4.23 -2.07
N VAL A 25 -11.79 -5.00 -1.05
CA VAL A 25 -10.40 -5.11 -0.62
C VAL A 25 -9.90 -6.54 -0.74
N GLU A 26 -8.77 -6.71 -1.41
CA GLU A 26 -8.07 -8.00 -1.54
C GLU A 26 -6.67 -7.91 -0.94
N VAL A 27 -6.31 -8.91 -0.14
CA VAL A 27 -4.96 -9.15 0.34
C VAL A 27 -4.19 -9.88 -0.76
N ILE A 28 -3.07 -9.28 -1.15
CA ILE A 28 -2.12 -9.82 -2.12
C ILE A 28 -0.82 -10.17 -1.41
N ALA A 29 -0.32 -11.39 -1.60
CA ALA A 29 0.91 -11.91 -1.02
C ALA A 29 1.70 -12.76 -2.04
N SER A 30 2.78 -13.43 -1.62
CA SER A 30 3.58 -14.29 -2.51
C SER A 30 2.82 -15.51 -3.03
N LYS A 31 1.82 -16.01 -2.28
CA LYS A 31 0.97 -17.14 -2.65
C LYS A 31 -0.46 -16.97 -2.14
N GLN A 32 -1.42 -17.58 -2.83
CA GLN A 32 -2.80 -17.69 -2.35
C GLN A 32 -2.90 -18.64 -1.15
N GLY A 33 -4.05 -18.61 -0.46
CA GLY A 33 -4.32 -19.41 0.74
C GLY A 33 -4.34 -18.52 1.97
N SER A 34 -3.31 -18.62 2.81
CA SER A 34 -3.22 -17.80 4.02
C SER A 34 -1.79 -17.46 4.41
N ILE A 35 -1.64 -16.31 5.06
CA ILE A 35 -0.44 -15.90 5.80
C ILE A 35 -0.75 -15.88 7.30
N ILE A 36 0.29 -15.98 8.13
CA ILE A 36 0.19 -15.87 9.58
C ILE A 36 0.65 -14.47 9.99
N ALA A 37 -0.21 -13.71 10.65
CA ALA A 37 0.10 -12.40 11.18
C ALA A 37 1.03 -12.47 12.40
N GLU A 38 1.57 -11.32 12.83
CA GLU A 38 2.48 -11.27 14.00
C GLU A 38 1.83 -11.73 15.33
N ASN A 39 0.49 -11.72 15.39
CA ASN A 39 -0.30 -12.18 16.52
C ASN A 39 -0.84 -13.62 16.34
N ASP A 40 -0.19 -14.42 15.51
CA ASP A 40 -0.55 -15.81 15.15
C ASP A 40 -1.91 -15.95 14.45
N GLU A 41 -2.54 -14.84 14.04
CA GLU A 41 -3.80 -14.87 13.34
C GLU A 41 -3.62 -15.26 11.87
N GLN A 42 -4.46 -16.17 11.39
CA GLN A 42 -4.49 -16.55 9.98
C GLN A 42 -5.26 -15.51 9.14
N ILE A 43 -4.61 -14.96 8.12
CA ILE A 43 -5.22 -14.00 7.17
C ILE A 43 -5.35 -14.67 5.81
N THR A 44 -6.57 -14.71 5.28
CA THR A 44 -6.84 -15.22 3.93
C THR A 44 -6.26 -14.29 2.87
N VAL A 45 -5.50 -14.87 1.95
CA VAL A 45 -4.93 -14.17 0.78
C VAL A 45 -5.80 -14.46 -0.43
N GLN A 46 -6.34 -13.42 -1.05
CA GLN A 46 -7.22 -13.54 -2.23
C GLN A 46 -6.42 -13.72 -3.52
N GLN A 47 -5.27 -13.04 -3.65
CA GLN A 47 -4.44 -13.10 -4.84
C GLN A 47 -2.96 -13.27 -4.51
N SER A 48 -2.20 -13.86 -5.43
CA SER A 48 -0.75 -13.79 -5.36
C SER A 48 -0.22 -12.66 -6.24
N PHE A 49 1.03 -12.24 -6.02
CA PHE A 49 1.72 -11.34 -6.94
C PHE A 49 1.80 -11.88 -8.37
N LEU A 50 1.80 -13.20 -8.55
CA LEU A 50 1.75 -13.85 -9.86
C LEU A 50 0.41 -13.69 -10.57
N THR A 51 -0.71 -13.64 -9.83
CA THR A 51 -2.07 -13.64 -10.41
C THR A 51 -2.75 -12.27 -10.38
N ALA A 52 -2.19 -11.31 -9.64
CA ALA A 52 -2.69 -9.95 -9.58
C ALA A 52 -1.72 -8.97 -10.23
N ALA A 53 -2.26 -8.00 -10.95
CA ALA A 53 -1.50 -6.86 -11.48
C ALA A 53 -2.06 -5.56 -10.88
N SER A 54 -1.21 -4.55 -10.68
CA SER A 54 -1.64 -3.29 -10.06
C SER A 54 -2.79 -2.68 -10.84
N VAL A 55 -2.75 -2.75 -12.17
CA VAL A 55 -3.79 -2.24 -13.09
C VAL A 55 -5.23 -2.67 -12.77
N LEU A 56 -5.44 -3.78 -12.05
CA LEU A 56 -6.77 -4.26 -11.63
C LEU A 56 -7.35 -3.49 -10.43
N TYR A 57 -6.53 -2.71 -9.72
CA TYR A 57 -6.89 -2.01 -8.49
C TYR A 57 -6.80 -0.49 -8.64
N ASP A 58 -7.59 0.24 -7.86
CA ASP A 58 -7.58 1.72 -7.86
C ASP A 58 -6.53 2.31 -6.92
N ALA A 59 -6.12 1.57 -5.88
CA ALA A 59 -5.17 2.02 -4.87
C ALA A 59 -4.46 0.84 -4.18
N VAL A 60 -3.37 1.12 -3.48
CA VAL A 60 -2.54 0.10 -2.81
C VAL A 60 -2.24 0.51 -1.37
N TYR A 61 -2.35 -0.43 -0.44
CA TYR A 61 -1.98 -0.24 0.97
C TYR A 61 -0.95 -1.27 1.44
N VAL A 62 0.03 -0.83 2.23
CA VAL A 62 1.09 -1.65 2.85
C VAL A 62 1.04 -1.50 4.38
N PRO A 63 0.44 -2.45 5.12
CA PRO A 63 0.49 -2.47 6.58
C PRO A 63 1.91 -2.75 7.10
N GLY A 64 2.12 -2.44 8.39
CA GLY A 64 3.33 -2.77 9.13
C GLY A 64 3.48 -4.28 9.44
N GLY A 65 4.33 -4.56 10.42
CA GLY A 65 4.73 -5.92 10.81
C GLY A 65 6.14 -6.23 10.31
N THR A 66 7.10 -6.31 11.24
CA THR A 66 8.54 -6.33 10.94
C THR A 66 8.94 -7.38 9.90
N ASN A 67 8.44 -8.61 10.03
CA ASN A 67 8.77 -9.70 9.12
C ASN A 67 8.10 -9.54 7.75
N SER A 68 6.85 -9.05 7.74
CA SER A 68 6.13 -8.78 6.49
C SER A 68 6.83 -7.67 5.71
N VAL A 69 7.26 -6.60 6.39
CA VAL A 69 7.99 -5.47 5.78
C VAL A 69 9.30 -5.95 5.16
N ALA A 70 10.12 -6.69 5.91
CA ALA A 70 11.39 -7.22 5.40
C ALA A 70 11.19 -8.17 4.20
N THR A 71 10.12 -8.97 4.21
CA THR A 71 9.79 -9.86 3.09
C THR A 71 9.35 -9.08 1.86
N LEU A 72 8.48 -8.08 2.02
CA LEU A 72 7.96 -7.28 0.91
C LEU A 72 9.03 -6.35 0.30
N GLU A 73 9.94 -5.82 1.11
CA GLU A 73 11.08 -5.03 0.63
C GLU A 73 11.98 -5.84 -0.31
N ALA A 74 12.19 -7.12 0.02
CA ALA A 74 13.01 -8.04 -0.76
C ALA A 74 12.25 -8.75 -1.90
N GLU A 75 10.94 -8.51 -2.06
CA GLU A 75 10.08 -9.15 -3.06
C GLU A 75 9.96 -8.26 -4.31
N PRO A 76 10.61 -8.62 -5.44
CA PRO A 76 10.61 -7.80 -6.65
C PRO A 76 9.21 -7.52 -7.19
N ASP A 77 8.29 -8.50 -7.08
CA ASP A 77 6.93 -8.31 -7.61
C ASP A 77 6.13 -7.31 -6.77
N ALA A 78 6.34 -7.27 -5.45
CA ALA A 78 5.72 -6.29 -4.56
C ALA A 78 6.24 -4.86 -4.85
N VAL A 79 7.55 -4.73 -5.03
CA VAL A 79 8.19 -3.45 -5.40
C VAL A 79 7.71 -2.99 -6.78
N HIS A 80 7.64 -3.89 -7.76
CA HIS A 80 7.09 -3.59 -9.09
C HIS A 80 5.61 -3.16 -8.99
N PHE A 81 4.80 -3.84 -8.19
CA PHE A 81 3.37 -3.49 -7.99
C PHE A 81 3.19 -2.05 -7.49
N LEU A 82 4.04 -1.62 -6.56
CA LEU A 82 4.03 -0.25 -6.04
C LEU A 82 4.54 0.76 -7.08
N ASN A 83 5.61 0.44 -7.82
CA ASN A 83 6.09 1.29 -8.91
C ASN A 83 5.03 1.46 -10.00
N GLU A 84 4.32 0.40 -10.36
CA GLU A 84 3.22 0.44 -11.33
C GLU A 84 2.05 1.29 -10.83
N ALA A 85 1.67 1.12 -9.54
CA ALA A 85 0.64 1.94 -8.92
C ALA A 85 0.99 3.44 -8.97
N PHE A 86 2.25 3.77 -8.65
CA PHE A 86 2.75 5.13 -8.67
C PHE A 86 2.77 5.71 -10.09
N LYS A 87 3.30 4.95 -11.06
CA LYS A 87 3.34 5.32 -12.49
C LYS A 87 1.93 5.58 -13.04
N HIS A 88 0.94 4.84 -12.56
CA HIS A 88 -0.46 5.03 -12.90
C HIS A 88 -1.18 6.05 -12.02
N CYS A 89 -0.46 6.87 -11.23
CA CYS A 89 -1.02 7.97 -10.46
C CYS A 89 -2.07 7.55 -9.41
N LYS A 90 -1.98 6.31 -8.91
CA LYS A 90 -2.92 5.76 -7.90
C LYS A 90 -2.57 6.20 -6.49
N ALA A 91 -3.56 6.21 -5.61
CA ALA A 91 -3.30 6.41 -4.19
C ALA A 91 -2.50 5.22 -3.64
N ILE A 92 -1.47 5.50 -2.85
CA ILE A 92 -0.67 4.50 -2.14
C ILE A 92 -0.65 4.90 -0.66
N ALA A 93 -0.93 3.96 0.23
CA ALA A 93 -0.79 4.16 1.66
C ALA A 93 0.19 3.14 2.25
N ALA A 94 0.94 3.53 3.28
CA ALA A 94 1.77 2.63 4.05
C ALA A 94 1.78 3.02 5.52
N ASP A 95 1.84 2.04 6.41
CA ASP A 95 2.13 2.33 7.81
C ASP A 95 3.56 2.89 7.94
N THR A 96 3.83 3.74 8.92
CA THR A 96 5.19 4.25 9.16
C THR A 96 6.20 3.11 9.36
N ALA A 97 5.77 1.99 9.95
CA ALA A 97 6.59 0.79 10.12
C ALA A 97 6.92 0.08 8.80
N ALA A 98 6.17 0.35 7.73
CA ALA A 98 6.36 -0.22 6.39
C ALA A 98 7.10 0.70 5.41
N ILE A 99 7.70 1.79 5.90
CA ILE A 99 8.39 2.78 5.06
C ILE A 99 9.52 2.17 4.23
N GLN A 100 10.19 1.14 4.76
CA GLN A 100 11.29 0.42 4.09
C GLN A 100 10.83 -0.21 2.75
N VAL A 101 9.58 -0.68 2.67
CA VAL A 101 9.04 -1.19 1.40
C VAL A 101 8.92 -0.07 0.37
N LEU A 102 8.55 1.14 0.80
CA LEU A 102 8.54 2.30 -0.10
C LEU A 102 9.96 2.71 -0.49
N GLU A 103 10.92 2.69 0.44
CA GLU A 103 12.33 3.01 0.18
C GLU A 103 12.96 2.15 -0.93
N ALA A 104 12.53 0.89 -1.07
CA ALA A 104 12.94 -0.01 -2.15
C ALA A 104 12.38 0.35 -3.54
N THR A 105 11.38 1.24 -3.62
CA THR A 105 10.74 1.65 -4.89
C THR A 105 11.56 2.73 -5.63
N TYR A 106 11.35 2.84 -6.94
CA TYR A 106 11.99 3.88 -7.75
C TYR A 106 11.43 5.28 -7.50
N PHE A 107 10.21 5.39 -6.95
CA PHE A 107 9.55 6.67 -6.75
C PHE A 107 9.85 7.32 -5.41
N PHE A 108 10.35 6.59 -4.40
CA PHE A 108 10.57 7.12 -3.06
C PHE A 108 11.44 8.38 -3.04
N LYS A 109 12.53 8.38 -3.80
CA LYS A 109 13.45 9.53 -3.92
C LYS A 109 12.83 10.77 -4.58
N LYS A 110 11.62 10.64 -5.15
CA LYS A 110 10.88 11.72 -5.81
C LYS A 110 9.78 12.30 -4.92
N LEU A 111 9.54 11.71 -3.75
CA LEU A 111 8.56 12.17 -2.79
C LEU A 111 9.08 13.39 -2.03
N PRO A 112 8.18 14.29 -1.59
CA PRO A 112 8.54 15.32 -0.63
C PRO A 112 9.05 14.69 0.68
N PRO A 113 9.88 15.41 1.45
CA PRO A 113 10.46 14.89 2.69
C PRO A 113 9.43 14.71 3.82
N ASP A 114 8.22 15.24 3.65
CA ASP A 114 7.15 15.21 4.64
C ASP A 114 5.89 14.48 4.13
N TYR A 115 5.10 13.97 5.08
CA TYR A 115 3.81 13.33 4.83
C TYR A 115 2.68 14.14 5.48
N SER A 116 2.76 15.47 5.42
CA SER A 116 1.67 16.35 5.86
C SER A 116 0.41 16.11 5.03
N THR A 117 -0.75 16.53 5.54
CA THR A 117 -2.01 16.41 4.79
C THR A 117 -1.94 17.08 3.41
N GLU A 118 -1.23 18.20 3.28
CA GLU A 118 -1.07 18.91 2.01
C GLU A 118 -0.21 18.11 1.01
N SER A 119 0.92 17.55 1.48
CA SER A 119 1.77 16.67 0.68
C SER A 119 1.03 15.39 0.27
N VAL A 120 0.25 14.81 1.18
CA VAL A 120 -0.61 13.64 0.89
C VAL A 120 -1.63 13.95 -0.20
N MET A 121 -2.31 15.09 -0.13
CA MET A 121 -3.35 15.47 -1.09
C MET A 121 -2.79 15.92 -2.45
N SER A 122 -1.51 16.26 -2.53
CA SER A 122 -0.85 16.57 -3.81
C SER A 122 -0.18 15.35 -4.44
N GLU A 123 0.42 14.46 -3.65
CA GLU A 123 1.20 13.31 -4.13
C GLU A 123 0.42 11.99 -4.15
N GLY A 124 -0.64 11.88 -3.36
CA GLY A 124 -1.39 10.63 -3.21
C GLY A 124 -0.65 9.51 -2.50
N ILE A 125 0.36 9.87 -1.71
CA ILE A 125 1.14 8.94 -0.88
C ILE A 125 0.86 9.26 0.58
N VAL A 126 0.21 8.32 1.28
CA VAL A 126 -0.14 8.43 2.70
C VAL A 126 0.83 7.59 3.51
N VAL A 127 1.54 8.20 4.46
CA VAL A 127 2.32 7.44 5.46
C VAL A 127 1.91 7.87 6.85
N GLY A 128 1.63 6.91 7.73
CA GLY A 128 1.17 7.23 9.08
C GLY A 128 1.26 6.05 10.05
N ASN A 129 1.30 6.36 11.34
CA ASN A 129 1.36 5.37 12.42
C ASN A 129 -0.01 5.11 13.09
N ASN A 130 -1.02 5.93 12.78
CA ASN A 130 -2.38 5.76 13.27
C ASN A 130 -3.26 5.25 12.12
N ALA A 131 -3.57 3.96 12.14
CA ALA A 131 -4.38 3.31 11.12
C ALA A 131 -5.76 3.97 10.87
N GLY A 132 -6.36 4.64 11.89
CA GLY A 132 -7.64 5.33 11.71
C GLY A 132 -7.48 6.60 10.86
N LYS A 133 -6.57 7.47 11.26
CA LYS A 133 -6.27 8.70 10.51
C LYS A 133 -5.69 8.40 9.12
N LEU A 134 -4.85 7.36 9.02
CA LEU A 134 -4.33 6.88 7.75
C LEU A 134 -5.46 6.43 6.83
N ALA A 135 -6.41 5.63 7.33
CA ALA A 135 -7.55 5.19 6.54
C ALA A 135 -8.42 6.36 6.05
N GLU A 136 -8.69 7.36 6.89
CA GLU A 136 -9.46 8.56 6.52
C GLU A 136 -8.79 9.34 5.39
N LEU A 137 -7.48 9.59 5.51
CA LEU A 137 -6.69 10.25 4.47
C LEU A 137 -6.61 9.40 3.20
N PHE A 138 -6.45 8.09 3.34
CA PHE A 138 -6.38 7.18 2.21
C PHE A 138 -7.70 7.11 1.43
N ILE A 139 -8.84 7.05 2.12
CA ILE A 139 -10.17 7.17 1.50
C ILE A 139 -10.30 8.49 0.74
N SER A 140 -9.85 9.59 1.34
CA SER A 140 -9.87 10.91 0.70
C SER A 140 -8.99 10.94 -0.56
N ALA A 141 -7.81 10.33 -0.50
CA ALA A 141 -6.90 10.20 -1.63
C ALA A 141 -7.48 9.32 -2.76
N ILE A 142 -8.15 8.21 -2.42
CA ILE A 142 -8.84 7.36 -3.39
C ILE A 142 -9.97 8.13 -4.08
N ALA A 143 -10.73 8.94 -3.34
CA ALA A 143 -11.83 9.74 -3.87
C ALA A 143 -11.38 10.78 -4.91
N MET A 144 -10.11 11.17 -4.93
CA MET A 144 -9.53 12.02 -5.97
C MET A 144 -9.30 11.28 -7.31
N HIS A 145 -9.59 9.98 -7.36
CA HIS A 145 -9.39 9.07 -8.48
C HIS A 145 -7.92 8.85 -8.84
N ARG A 146 -7.20 9.89 -9.25
CA ARG A 146 -5.78 9.87 -9.62
C ARG A 146 -5.10 11.21 -9.30
N PHE A 147 -3.78 11.16 -9.12
CA PHE A 147 -2.95 12.34 -8.84
C PHE A 147 -2.16 12.72 -10.09
N TRP A 148 -2.81 13.45 -10.98
CA TRP A 148 -2.35 13.75 -12.34
C TRP A 148 -1.04 14.54 -12.41
N GLU A 149 -0.70 15.28 -11.34
CA GLU A 149 0.60 15.97 -11.23
C GLU A 149 1.79 15.01 -11.36
N ARG A 150 1.60 13.70 -11.11
CA ARG A 150 2.66 12.68 -11.28
C ARG A 150 2.84 12.17 -12.71
N GLU A 151 1.85 12.39 -13.60
CA GLU A 151 1.75 11.68 -14.89
C GLU A 151 2.96 11.90 -15.82
N LYS A 152 3.43 13.14 -15.93
CA LYS A 152 4.54 13.52 -16.80
C LYS A 152 5.88 13.67 -16.07
N PRO A 153 5.98 14.43 -14.96
CA PRO A 153 7.28 14.80 -14.39
C PRO A 153 7.94 13.66 -13.60
N ARG A 154 7.18 12.64 -13.15
CA ARG A 154 7.67 11.66 -12.17
C ARG A 154 7.63 10.21 -12.65
N LYS A 155 7.64 9.95 -13.96
CA LYS A 155 7.66 8.58 -14.52
C LYS A 155 8.78 7.72 -13.91
N VAL A 156 8.43 6.50 -13.52
CA VAL A 156 9.37 5.48 -13.05
C VAL A 156 9.28 4.24 -13.95
N PRO A 157 10.36 3.45 -14.07
CA PRO A 157 10.23 2.10 -14.56
C PRO A 157 9.23 1.34 -13.69
N ALA A 158 8.22 0.78 -14.34
CA ALA A 158 7.34 -0.25 -13.81
C ALA A 158 7.40 -1.33 -14.87
#